data_AF-A0A434A7H8-F1
#
_entry.id   AF-A0A434A7H8-F1
#
_cell.length_a   1.000
_cell.length_b   1.000
_cell.length_c   1.000
_cell.angle_alpha   90.00
_cell.angle_beta   90.00
_cell.angle_gamma   90.00
#
_symmetry.space_group_name_H-M   'P 1'
#
loop_
_entity.id
_entity.type
_entity.pdbx_description
1 polymer ?
#
loop_
_entity_poly.entity_id
_entity_poly.type
_entity_poly.pdbx_seq_one_letter_code
_entity_poly.pdbx_strand_id
1 'polypeptide(L)'
;MKKIIYFLSVVALLSSCSDLTEDEKNPSVVPAASLFTSAEKGIAEQVVNTSVNKNIFRLVNQQWTETTYTDESVYQWTTRKISDNHWGAYLSGTSTNDGSLSDLAKAKSYLENEVILASDPEFAAKICSKKK
;
A
#
# COMPACT_ATOMS: atom_id res chain seq x y z
N MET A 1 -31.07 -4.30 50.07
CA MET A 1 -30.00 -5.21 49.59
C MET A 1 -30.17 -5.64 48.13
N LYS A 2 -31.37 -6.06 47.67
CA LYS A 2 -31.61 -6.38 46.24
C LYS A 2 -31.24 -5.25 45.25
N LYS A 3 -31.55 -3.98 45.56
CA LYS A 3 -31.26 -2.83 44.69
C LYS A 3 -29.76 -2.56 44.47
N ILE A 4 -28.91 -2.86 45.48
CA ILE A 4 -27.45 -2.74 45.36
C ILE A 4 -26.88 -3.86 44.48
N ILE A 5 -27.42 -5.08 44.58
CA ILE A 5 -26.99 -6.22 43.75
C ILE A 5 -27.29 -5.95 42.27
N TYR A 6 -28.46 -5.38 41.95
CA TYR A 6 -28.78 -4.98 40.57
C TYR A 6 -27.90 -3.84 40.04
N PHE A 7 -27.52 -2.89 40.90
CA PHE A 7 -26.64 -1.80 40.49
C PHE A 7 -25.20 -2.31 40.21
N LEU A 8 -24.70 -3.22 41.05
CA LEU A 8 -23.39 -3.84 40.87
C LEU A 8 -23.30 -4.70 39.61
N SER A 9 -24.38 -5.41 39.25
CA SER A 9 -24.39 -6.24 38.03
C SER A 9 -24.38 -5.39 36.75
N VAL A 10 -25.02 -4.22 36.77
CA VAL A 10 -25.00 -3.29 35.62
C VAL A 10 -23.62 -2.65 35.46
N VAL A 11 -22.96 -2.28 36.56
CA VAL A 11 -21.59 -1.74 36.52
C VAL A 11 -20.57 -2.79 36.03
N ALA A 12 -20.72 -4.05 36.42
CA ALA A 12 -19.85 -5.15 35.97
C ALA A 12 -20.00 -5.49 34.47
N LEU A 13 -21.18 -5.20 33.87
CA LEU A 13 -21.40 -5.38 32.43
C LEU A 13 -20.79 -4.24 31.59
N LEU A 14 -20.58 -3.05 32.18
CA LEU A 14 -19.99 -1.89 31.50
C LEU A 14 -18.46 -1.96 31.42
N SER A 15 -17.79 -2.78 32.24
CA SER A 15 -16.33 -2.94 32.24
C SER A 15 -15.79 -3.89 31.17
N SER A 16 -16.65 -4.52 30.36
CA SER A 16 -16.26 -5.50 29.33
C SER A 16 -15.99 -4.87 27.95
N CYS A 17 -15.95 -3.54 27.82
CA CYS A 17 -15.64 -2.86 26.57
C CYS A 17 -14.17 -2.39 26.59
N SER A 18 -13.25 -3.31 26.32
CA SER A 18 -11.86 -2.98 26.02
C SER A 18 -11.43 -3.84 24.84
N ASP A 19 -10.81 -3.19 23.85
CA ASP A 19 -10.06 -3.81 22.74
C ASP A 19 -10.85 -4.27 21.49
N LEU A 20 -11.84 -3.50 21.03
CA LEU A 20 -12.41 -3.65 19.68
C LEU A 20 -11.87 -2.64 18.65
N THR A 21 -10.86 -1.85 19.02
CA THR A 21 -10.31 -0.79 18.15
C THR A 21 -8.95 -1.12 17.54
N GLU A 22 -8.29 -2.20 17.99
CA GLU A 22 -7.01 -2.63 17.42
C GLU A 22 -7.24 -3.59 16.24
N ASP A 23 -6.71 -3.21 15.08
CA ASP A 23 -6.79 -4.01 13.87
C ASP A 23 -5.65 -5.04 13.85
N GLU A 24 -5.94 -6.25 14.30
CA GLU A 24 -4.97 -7.35 14.38
C GLU A 24 -4.51 -7.85 12.99
N LYS A 25 -5.25 -7.56 11.91
CA LYS A 25 -4.94 -8.02 10.56
C LYS A 25 -3.98 -7.11 9.81
N ASN A 26 -3.91 -5.83 10.22
CA ASN A 26 -3.04 -4.84 9.60
C ASN A 26 -1.93 -4.45 10.58
N PRO A 27 -0.69 -4.91 10.36
CA PRO A 27 0.41 -4.62 11.27
C PRO A 27 0.67 -3.12 11.34
N SER A 28 0.73 -2.57 12.56
CA SER A 28 0.99 -1.13 12.77
C SER A 28 2.43 -0.73 12.42
N VAL A 29 3.37 -1.69 12.43
CA VAL A 29 4.77 -1.48 12.06
C VAL A 29 5.13 -2.46 10.96
N VAL A 30 5.61 -1.94 9.83
CA VAL A 30 6.03 -2.72 8.67
C VAL A 30 7.51 -2.46 8.40
N PRO A 31 8.34 -3.50 8.16
CA PRO A 31 9.74 -3.30 7.80
C PRO A 31 9.90 -2.49 6.50
N ALA A 32 10.92 -1.63 6.44
CA ALA A 32 11.20 -0.80 5.26
C ALA A 32 11.43 -1.64 3.99
N ALA A 33 12.12 -2.78 4.12
CA ALA A 33 12.36 -3.70 3.01
C ALA A 33 11.06 -4.26 2.42
N SER A 34 10.06 -4.58 3.25
CA SER A 34 8.77 -5.09 2.78
C SER A 34 7.98 -4.02 2.01
N LEU A 35 7.98 -2.77 2.50
CA LEU A 35 7.37 -1.63 1.82
C LEU A 35 8.05 -1.37 0.47
N PHE A 36 9.37 -1.42 0.42
CA PHE A 36 10.14 -1.25 -0.80
C PHE A 36 9.80 -2.34 -1.84
N THR A 37 9.83 -3.61 -1.46
CA THR A 37 9.47 -4.73 -2.35
C THR A 37 8.01 -4.65 -2.82
N SER A 38 7.08 -4.23 -1.94
CA SER A 38 5.68 -3.98 -2.29
C SER A 38 5.56 -2.90 -3.36
N ALA A 39 6.28 -1.78 -3.19
CA ALA A 39 6.31 -0.69 -4.15
C ALA A 39 6.83 -1.13 -5.52
N GLU A 40 7.97 -1.84 -5.56
CA GLU A 40 8.53 -2.36 -6.82
C GLU A 40 7.56 -3.29 -7.54
N LYS A 41 6.93 -4.21 -6.80
CA LYS A 41 5.90 -5.11 -7.34
C LYS A 41 4.73 -4.32 -7.91
N GLY A 42 4.19 -3.34 -7.16
CA GLY A 42 3.06 -2.53 -7.61
C GLY A 42 3.36 -1.71 -8.87
N ILE A 43 4.57 -1.13 -8.95
CA ILE A 43 5.02 -0.40 -10.14
C ILE A 43 5.14 -1.36 -11.32
N ALA A 44 5.79 -2.51 -11.12
CA ALA A 44 5.96 -3.51 -12.16
C ALA A 44 4.61 -4.00 -12.68
N GLU A 45 3.69 -4.39 -11.78
CA GLU A 45 2.33 -4.82 -12.13
C GLU A 45 1.60 -3.76 -12.95
N GLN A 46 1.70 -2.49 -12.57
CA GLN A 46 1.04 -1.40 -13.28
C GLN A 46 1.63 -1.18 -14.68
N VAL A 47 2.95 -1.31 -14.84
CA VAL A 47 3.62 -1.22 -16.15
C VAL A 47 3.35 -2.44 -17.02
N VAL A 48 3.30 -3.65 -16.44
CA VAL A 48 3.07 -4.89 -17.20
C VAL A 48 1.61 -5.18 -17.48
N ASN A 49 0.69 -4.48 -16.81
CA ASN A 49 -0.74 -4.71 -16.96
C ASN A 49 -1.21 -4.51 -18.41
N THR A 50 -2.12 -5.37 -18.83
CA THR A 50 -2.65 -5.44 -20.18
C THR A 50 -4.13 -5.10 -20.26
N SER A 51 -4.74 -4.83 -19.10
CA SER A 51 -6.15 -4.47 -19.01
C SER A 51 -6.35 -3.04 -19.49
N VAL A 52 -7.29 -2.90 -20.42
CA VAL A 52 -7.79 -1.62 -20.95
C VAL A 52 -8.25 -0.66 -19.85
N ASN A 53 -8.69 -1.20 -18.70
CA ASN A 53 -9.14 -0.42 -17.55
C ASN A 53 -7.99 0.12 -16.69
N LYS A 54 -6.77 -0.42 -16.84
CA LYS A 54 -5.62 -0.11 -15.96
C LYS A 54 -4.44 0.50 -16.71
N ASN A 55 -4.14 0.04 -17.93
CA ASN A 55 -2.98 0.47 -18.70
C ASN A 55 -3.22 0.30 -20.20
N ILE A 56 -2.96 1.37 -20.96
CA ILE A 56 -3.10 1.42 -22.42
C ILE A 56 -1.79 1.67 -23.18
N PHE A 57 -0.67 1.85 -22.49
CA PHE A 57 0.58 2.29 -23.12
C PHE A 57 1.10 1.32 -24.17
N ARG A 58 0.80 0.02 -24.04
CA ARG A 58 1.13 -0.99 -25.07
C ARG A 58 0.38 -0.75 -26.38
N LEU A 59 -0.85 -0.26 -26.32
CA LEU A 59 -1.69 0.07 -27.48
C LEU A 59 -1.17 1.36 -28.12
N VAL A 60 -0.84 2.37 -27.31
CA VAL A 60 -0.26 3.64 -27.77
C VAL A 60 1.09 3.41 -28.48
N ASN A 61 1.93 2.53 -27.93
CA ASN A 61 3.21 2.15 -28.52
C ASN A 61 3.08 1.13 -29.67
N GLN A 62 1.85 0.77 -30.07
CA GLN A 62 1.58 -0.17 -31.16
C GLN A 62 2.24 -1.55 -31.00
N GLN A 63 2.48 -1.99 -29.76
CA GLN A 63 2.97 -3.34 -29.49
C GLN A 63 1.89 -4.38 -29.79
N TRP A 64 0.62 -3.99 -29.72
CA TRP A 64 -0.54 -4.79 -30.08
C TRP A 64 -1.77 -3.92 -30.35
N THR A 65 -2.86 -4.54 -30.79
CA THR A 65 -4.17 -3.91 -31.00
C THR A 65 -5.27 -4.78 -30.40
N GLU A 66 -6.31 -4.14 -29.86
CA GLU A 66 -7.51 -4.84 -29.38
C GLU A 66 -8.36 -5.32 -30.55
N THR A 67 -9.15 -6.37 -30.32
CA THR A 67 -10.07 -6.95 -31.30
C THR A 67 -11.54 -6.84 -30.93
N THR A 68 -11.87 -6.62 -29.65
CA THR A 68 -13.25 -6.59 -29.14
C THR A 68 -13.64 -5.24 -28.52
N TYR A 69 -12.78 -4.69 -27.66
CA TYR A 69 -12.96 -3.36 -27.06
C TYR A 69 -11.92 -2.44 -27.68
N THR A 70 -12.24 -1.83 -28.82
CA THR A 70 -11.23 -1.15 -29.64
C THR A 70 -11.08 0.33 -29.33
N ASP A 71 -11.80 0.86 -28.34
CA ASP A 71 -11.82 2.30 -28.01
C ASP A 71 -10.39 2.83 -27.81
N GLU A 72 -9.59 2.11 -27.03
CA GLU A 72 -8.22 2.49 -26.72
C GLU A 72 -7.30 2.39 -27.94
N SER A 73 -7.48 1.35 -28.76
CA SER A 73 -6.78 1.15 -30.06
C SER A 73 -7.11 2.22 -31.11
N VAL A 74 -8.30 2.84 -31.06
CA VAL A 74 -8.72 3.93 -31.96
C VAL A 74 -8.63 5.32 -31.32
N TYR A 75 -7.86 5.46 -30.23
CA TYR A 75 -7.56 6.72 -29.55
C TYR A 75 -8.77 7.40 -28.87
N GLN A 76 -9.77 6.62 -28.44
CA GLN A 76 -10.92 7.07 -27.65
C GLN A 76 -10.74 6.75 -26.17
N TRP A 77 -9.93 7.56 -25.46
CA TRP A 77 -9.51 7.26 -24.08
C TRP A 77 -10.44 7.79 -22.98
N THR A 78 -11.45 8.58 -23.33
CA THR A 78 -12.33 9.25 -22.36
C THR A 78 -13.53 8.41 -21.94
N THR A 79 -13.74 7.25 -22.59
CA THR A 79 -14.85 6.33 -22.28
C THR A 79 -14.70 5.67 -20.92
N ARG A 80 -13.46 5.60 -20.40
CA ARG A 80 -13.11 4.95 -19.13
C ARG A 80 -12.18 5.85 -18.30
N LYS A 81 -12.18 5.63 -16.99
CA LYS A 81 -11.30 6.34 -16.05
C LYS A 81 -9.88 5.76 -15.99
N ILE A 82 -9.26 5.58 -17.16
CA ILE A 82 -7.96 4.90 -17.30
C ILE A 82 -6.86 5.72 -16.62
N SER A 83 -6.87 7.04 -16.80
CA SER A 83 -5.90 7.94 -16.17
C SER A 83 -6.04 7.92 -14.65
N ASP A 84 -7.27 8.01 -14.12
CA ASP A 84 -7.52 7.94 -12.67
C ASP A 84 -7.04 6.60 -12.09
N ASN A 85 -7.33 5.48 -12.75
CA ASN A 85 -6.87 4.17 -12.32
C ASN A 85 -5.35 4.04 -12.37
N HIS A 86 -4.72 4.63 -13.39
CA HIS A 86 -3.26 4.61 -13.54
C HIS A 86 -2.58 5.38 -12.42
N TRP A 87 -3.04 6.61 -12.13
CA TRP A 87 -2.49 7.42 -11.04
C TRP A 87 -2.87 6.86 -9.67
N GLY A 88 -4.08 6.29 -9.54
CA GLY A 88 -4.53 5.64 -8.31
C GLY A 88 -3.61 4.50 -7.89
N ALA A 89 -3.13 3.68 -8.83
CA ALA A 89 -2.17 2.61 -8.54
C ALA A 89 -0.84 3.11 -7.96
N TYR A 90 -0.40 4.30 -8.34
CA TYR A 90 0.86 4.89 -7.85
C TYR A 90 0.69 5.73 -6.58
N LEU A 91 -0.41 6.48 -6.47
CA LEU A 91 -0.59 7.50 -5.43
C LEU A 91 -1.45 7.03 -4.26
N SER A 92 -2.64 6.48 -4.54
CA SER A 92 -3.64 6.15 -3.50
C SER A 92 -3.79 4.66 -3.20
N GLY A 93 -3.14 3.81 -3.99
CA GLY A 93 -3.29 2.36 -3.91
C GLY A 93 -4.65 1.90 -4.45
N THR A 94 -4.75 0.61 -4.78
CA THR A 94 -6.01 0.01 -5.23
C THR A 94 -6.69 -0.85 -4.14
N SER A 95 -5.92 -1.46 -3.23
CA SER A 95 -6.46 -2.41 -2.22
C SER A 95 -6.05 -2.11 -0.78
N THR A 96 -4.91 -1.46 -0.58
CA THR A 96 -4.46 -0.84 0.67
C THR A 96 -4.39 0.65 0.37
N ASN A 97 -4.75 1.52 1.30
CA ASN A 97 -4.85 2.98 1.08
C ASN A 97 -3.51 3.68 0.80
N ASP A 98 -2.52 2.97 0.28
CA ASP A 98 -1.17 3.41 0.00
C ASP A 98 -0.79 2.99 -1.43
N GLY A 99 -0.50 3.97 -2.27
CA GLY A 99 0.02 3.72 -3.62
C GLY A 99 1.48 3.29 -3.58
N SER A 100 1.95 2.65 -4.64
CA SER A 100 3.33 2.15 -4.72
C SER A 100 4.40 3.24 -4.53
N LEU A 101 4.14 4.50 -4.93
CA LEU A 101 5.05 5.61 -4.65
C LEU A 101 4.98 6.09 -3.20
N SER A 102 3.81 5.99 -2.56
CA SER A 102 3.63 6.27 -1.13
C SER A 102 4.43 5.26 -0.30
N ASP A 103 4.34 3.97 -0.63
CA ASP A 103 5.11 2.90 0.01
C ASP A 103 6.63 3.13 -0.09
N LEU A 104 7.10 3.56 -1.26
CA LEU A 104 8.51 3.88 -1.48
C LEU A 104 8.96 5.09 -0.64
N ALA A 105 8.12 6.13 -0.53
CA ALA A 105 8.40 7.28 0.31
C ALA A 105 8.45 6.90 1.81
N LYS A 106 7.53 6.05 2.27
CA LYS A 106 7.53 5.52 3.65
C LYS A 106 8.77 4.68 3.91
N ALA A 107 9.11 3.76 3.00
CA ALA A 107 10.32 2.93 3.11
C ALA A 107 11.58 3.79 3.25
N LYS A 108 11.71 4.84 2.43
CA LYS A 108 12.81 5.81 2.55
C LYS A 108 12.85 6.46 3.94
N SER A 109 11.70 6.97 4.43
CA SER A 109 11.63 7.60 5.75
C SER A 109 12.01 6.65 6.89
N TYR A 110 11.68 5.36 6.76
CA TYR A 110 12.02 4.35 7.77
C TYR A 110 13.52 4.05 7.77
N LEU A 111 14.15 3.97 6.60
CA LEU A 111 15.61 3.79 6.47
C LEU A 111 16.40 5.00 6.98
N GLU A 112 15.90 6.21 6.78
CA GLU A 112 16.56 7.43 7.30
C GLU A 112 16.60 7.43 8.83
N ASN A 113 15.49 7.01 9.45
CA ASN A 113 15.33 6.91 10.91
C ASN A 113 15.96 5.65 11.52
N GLU A 114 16.43 4.69 10.72
CA GLU A 114 17.09 3.50 11.22
C GLU A 114 18.45 3.85 11.85
N VAL A 115 18.58 3.59 13.15
CA VAL A 115 19.84 3.72 13.90
C VAL A 115 20.57 2.38 13.83
N ILE A 116 21.64 2.34 13.04
CA ILE A 116 22.48 1.15 12.91
C ILE A 116 23.40 1.09 14.16
N LEU A 117 23.24 0.07 15.00
CA LEU A 117 24.08 -0.14 16.17
C LEU A 117 25.45 -0.69 15.76
N ALA A 118 26.53 -0.18 16.36
CA ALA A 118 27.91 -0.59 16.06
C ALA A 118 28.21 -2.07 16.39
N SER A 119 27.31 -2.75 17.09
CA SER A 119 27.40 -4.17 17.46
C SER A 119 26.85 -5.13 16.40
N ASP A 120 26.20 -4.63 15.35
CA ASP A 120 25.59 -5.46 14.31
C ASP A 120 26.69 -6.05 13.41
N PRO A 121 26.76 -7.37 13.16
CA PRO A 121 27.81 -7.97 12.31
C PRO A 121 27.82 -7.42 10.87
N GLU A 122 26.71 -6.83 10.39
CA GLU A 122 26.58 -6.19 9.08
C GLU A 122 26.76 -4.65 9.11
N PHE A 123 27.19 -4.08 10.23
CA PHE A 123 27.36 -2.64 10.43
C PHE A 123 28.16 -1.97 9.29
N ALA A 124 29.26 -2.59 8.85
CA ALA A 124 30.11 -2.08 7.79
C ALA A 124 29.40 -2.01 6.41
N ALA A 125 28.51 -2.95 6.11
CA ALA A 125 27.76 -2.98 4.85
C ALA A 125 26.65 -1.92 4.82
N LYS A 126 25.98 -1.71 5.95
CA LYS A 126 24.84 -0.79 6.08
C LYS A 126 25.24 0.69 6.14
N ILE A 127 26.48 1.03 6.52
CA ILE A 127 26.97 2.43 6.53
C ILE A 127 27.40 2.91 5.14
N CYS A 128 27.90 2.01 4.29
CA CYS A 128 28.33 2.37 2.93
C CYS A 128 27.18 2.91 2.06
N SER A 129 25.92 2.58 2.37
CA SER A 129 24.75 3.10 1.65
C SER A 129 24.34 4.53 2.09
N LYS A 130 24.72 5.00 3.28
CA LYS A 130 24.42 6.37 3.77
C LYS A 130 25.37 7.45 3.23
N LYS A 131 26.41 7.10 2.46
CA LYS A 131 27.32 8.08 1.81
C LYS A 131 26.76 8.53 0.45
N LYS A 132 25.74 9.37 0.44
CA LYS A 132 25.53 10.35 -0.63
C LYS A 132 24.61 11.49 -0.20
#